data_AF-A0A924QZT7-F1
#
_entry.id   AF-A0A924QZT7-F1
#
_cell.length_a   1.000
_cell.length_b   1.000
_cell.length_c   1.000
_cell.angle_alpha   90.00
_cell.angle_beta   90.00
_cell.angle_gamma   90.00
#
_symmetry.space_group_name_H-M   'P 1'
#
loop_
_entity.id
_entity.type
_entity.pdbx_description
1 polymer ?
#
loop_
_entity_poly.entity_id
_entity_poly.type
_entity_poly.pdbx_seq_one_letter_code
_entity_poly.pdbx_strand_id
1 'polypeptide(L)'
;TTVPWLPVVVVKGRIQDRPAGMPSVESIKELIYSDHSVADQLTGAFRITHDASGVRVMLQANNDHATNDCGLRQQLVALGHAQLSLSLNFDIVAPLAFPYRPVLDHERKFPYIAPAGQ
;
A
#
# COMPACT_ATOMS: atom_id res chain seq x y z
N THR A 1 44.08 -24.68 5.04
CA THR A 1 43.01 -24.36 4.07
C THR A 1 42.02 -23.43 4.74
N THR A 2 42.01 -22.16 4.32
CA THR A 2 41.12 -21.12 4.88
C THR A 2 39.74 -21.22 4.24
N VAL A 3 38.70 -21.33 5.06
CA VAL A 3 37.30 -21.37 4.62
C VAL A 3 36.91 -19.95 4.17
N PRO A 4 36.29 -19.75 3.01
CA PRO A 4 35.90 -18.41 2.57
C PRO A 4 34.81 -17.88 3.50
N TRP A 5 34.97 -16.63 3.94
CA TRP A 5 33.98 -15.94 4.76
C TRP A 5 32.80 -15.51 3.89
N LEU A 6 31.67 -16.20 4.03
CA LEU A 6 30.41 -15.78 3.41
C LEU A 6 29.75 -14.72 4.30
N PRO A 7 29.33 -13.57 3.75
CA PRO A 7 28.59 -12.58 4.51
C PRO A 7 27.27 -13.19 5.00
N VAL A 8 27.04 -13.13 6.31
CA VAL A 8 25.77 -13.52 6.91
C VAL A 8 24.84 -12.31 6.82
N VAL A 9 23.77 -12.44 6.03
CA VAL A 9 22.68 -11.45 6.01
C VAL A 9 21.59 -11.92 6.96
N VAL A 10 21.31 -11.11 7.99
CA VAL A 10 20.17 -11.35 8.87
C VAL A 10 18.93 -10.73 8.24
N VAL A 11 17.99 -11.58 7.82
CA VAL A 11 16.64 -11.14 7.43
C VAL A 11 15.75 -11.20 8.67
N LYS A 12 15.37 -10.03 9.19
CA LYS A 12 14.49 -9.93 10.37
C LYS A 12 13.02 -9.91 9.93
N GLY A 13 12.31 -11.00 10.23
CA GLY A 13 10.85 -11.13 10.09
C GLY A 13 10.39 -11.66 8.73
N ARG A 14 9.27 -12.38 8.72
CA ARG A 14 8.50 -12.73 7.52
C ARG A 14 7.36 -11.74 7.31
N ILE A 15 6.84 -11.64 6.08
CA ILE A 15 5.59 -10.91 5.77
C ILE A 15 4.39 -11.34 6.66
N GLN A 16 4.47 -12.56 7.20
CA GLN A 16 3.49 -13.16 8.11
C GLN A 16 3.77 -12.86 9.60
N ASP A 17 5.00 -12.49 9.97
CA ASP A 17 5.36 -12.10 11.34
C ASP A 17 4.91 -10.65 11.57
N ARG A 18 3.64 -10.49 11.96
CA ARG A 18 3.03 -9.18 12.19
C ARG A 18 2.90 -8.92 13.69
N PRO A 19 3.27 -7.72 14.16
CA PRO A 19 2.88 -7.28 15.50
C PRO A 19 1.36 -7.32 15.63
N ALA A 20 0.86 -7.78 16.77
CA ALA A 20 -0.57 -7.75 17.06
C ALA A 20 -1.12 -6.32 16.88
N GLY A 21 -2.24 -6.17 16.17
CA GLY A 21 -2.86 -4.87 15.89
C GLY A 21 -2.34 -4.14 14.64
N MET A 22 -1.39 -4.71 13.89
CA MET A 22 -0.96 -4.17 12.59
C MET A 22 -1.75 -4.78 11.43
N PRO A 23 -2.31 -3.97 10.51
CA PRO A 23 -2.88 -4.50 9.29
C PRO A 23 -1.77 -5.10 8.44
N SER A 24 -2.15 -6.07 7.63
CA SER A 24 -1.20 -6.67 6.71
C SER A 24 -1.09 -5.93 5.40
N VAL A 25 0.05 -6.12 4.72
CA VAL A 25 0.20 -5.68 3.33
C VAL A 25 -0.94 -6.23 2.47
N GLU A 26 -1.30 -7.51 2.63
CA GLU A 26 -2.41 -8.12 1.87
C GLU A 26 -3.74 -7.46 2.20
N SER A 27 -4.04 -7.27 3.48
CA SER A 27 -5.29 -6.64 3.95
C SER A 27 -5.43 -5.19 3.48
N ILE A 28 -4.32 -4.44 3.39
CA ILE A 28 -4.34 -3.09 2.81
C ILE A 28 -4.57 -3.15 1.29
N LYS A 29 -3.98 -4.13 0.58
CA LYS A 29 -4.26 -4.34 -0.84
C LYS A 29 -5.73 -4.69 -1.07
N GLU A 30 -6.25 -5.66 -0.34
CA GLU A 30 -7.66 -6.07 -0.40
C GLU A 30 -8.58 -4.87 -0.15
N LEU A 31 -8.28 -4.03 0.85
CA LEU A 31 -9.02 -2.81 1.13
C LEU A 31 -9.02 -1.84 -0.07
N ILE A 32 -7.85 -1.54 -0.63
CA ILE A 32 -7.72 -0.61 -1.77
C ILE A 32 -8.46 -1.15 -3.00
N TYR A 33 -8.31 -2.45 -3.28
CA TYR A 33 -8.88 -3.09 -4.48
C TYR A 33 -10.33 -3.56 -4.29
N SER A 34 -10.89 -3.45 -3.08
CA SER A 34 -12.31 -3.75 -2.84
C SER A 34 -13.26 -2.74 -3.50
N ASP A 35 -12.77 -1.54 -3.79
CA ASP A 35 -13.51 -0.49 -4.49
C ASP A 35 -12.69 0.05 -5.67
N HIS A 36 -13.16 -0.21 -6.88
CA HIS A 36 -12.49 0.24 -8.11
C HIS A 36 -12.31 1.77 -8.17
N SER A 37 -13.27 2.54 -7.65
CA SER A 37 -13.23 4.01 -7.67
C SER A 37 -12.11 4.58 -6.80
N VAL A 38 -11.73 3.84 -5.75
CA VAL A 38 -10.58 4.14 -4.90
C VAL A 38 -9.29 3.69 -5.59
N ALA A 39 -9.29 2.47 -6.14
CA ALA A 39 -8.13 1.88 -6.79
C ALA A 39 -7.64 2.72 -7.98
N ASP A 40 -8.54 3.26 -8.80
CA ASP A 40 -8.19 4.08 -9.98
C ASP A 40 -7.46 5.39 -9.63
N GLN A 41 -7.65 5.86 -8.39
CA GLN A 41 -7.04 7.10 -7.90
C GLN A 41 -5.66 6.89 -7.26
N LEU A 42 -5.24 5.64 -7.07
CA LEU A 42 -4.00 5.27 -6.38
C LEU A 42 -3.09 4.42 -7.29
N THR A 43 -1.78 4.48 -7.09
CA THR A 43 -0.86 3.65 -7.89
C THR A 43 -0.80 2.20 -7.42
N GLY A 44 -1.23 1.94 -6.16
CA GLY A 44 -1.03 0.69 -5.44
C GLY A 44 0.24 0.68 -4.59
N ALA A 45 1.10 1.70 -4.69
CA ALA A 45 2.24 1.86 -3.80
C ALA A 45 1.80 2.47 -2.45
N PHE A 46 2.21 1.83 -1.36
CA PHE A 46 1.89 2.29 -0.01
C PHE A 46 2.95 1.92 1.02
N ARG A 47 2.91 2.62 2.15
CA ARG A 47 3.71 2.30 3.33
C ARG A 47 2.83 2.28 4.57
N ILE A 48 2.99 1.25 5.38
CA ILE A 48 2.37 1.15 6.71
C ILE A 48 3.41 1.58 7.74
N THR A 49 3.04 2.50 8.62
CA THR A 49 3.83 2.92 9.78
C THR A 49 2.95 2.86 11.02
N HIS A 50 3.56 2.64 12.19
CA HIS A 50 2.88 2.80 13.47
C HIS A 50 3.63 3.83 14.30
N ASP A 51 2.88 4.67 15.01
CA ASP A 51 3.40 5.58 16.00
C ASP A 51 2.44 5.63 17.21
N ALA A 52 2.68 6.53 18.17
CA ALA A 52 1.84 6.67 19.36
C ALA A 52 0.38 7.07 19.04
N SER A 53 0.09 7.60 17.85
CA SER A 53 -1.24 7.98 17.38
C SER A 53 -1.99 6.84 16.66
N GLY A 54 -1.33 5.70 16.47
CA GLY A 54 -1.91 4.49 15.89
C GLY A 54 -1.26 4.10 14.57
N VAL A 55 -2.03 3.40 13.74
CA VAL A 55 -1.56 2.91 12.44
C VAL A 55 -1.82 3.97 11.38
N ARG A 56 -0.76 4.31 10.63
CA ARG A 56 -0.80 5.23 9.51
C ARG A 56 -0.44 4.51 8.22
N VAL A 57 -1.22 4.76 7.18
CA VAL A 57 -1.03 4.22 5.84
C VAL A 57 -0.81 5.38 4.89
N MET A 58 0.42 5.52 4.38
CA MET A 58 0.74 6.48 3.35
C MET A 58 0.53 5.84 1.98
N LEU A 59 -0.29 6.46 1.15
CA LEU A 59 -0.68 6.00 -0.18
C LEU A 59 -0.14 6.96 -1.24
N GLN A 60 0.38 6.42 -2.32
CA GLN A 60 0.73 7.23 -3.48
C GLN A 60 -0.51 7.41 -4.37
N ALA A 61 -0.87 8.66 -4.62
CA ALA A 61 -1.90 9.01 -5.60
C ALA A 61 -1.43 8.74 -7.03
N ASN A 62 -2.38 8.44 -7.93
CA ASN A 62 -2.12 8.24 -9.35
C ASN A 62 -1.87 9.57 -10.09
N ASN A 63 -2.46 10.67 -9.59
CA ASN A 63 -2.26 12.02 -10.09
C ASN A 63 -2.34 13.04 -8.94
N ASP A 64 -1.98 14.29 -9.21
CA ASP A 64 -1.97 15.34 -8.18
C ASP A 64 -3.38 15.69 -7.66
N HIS A 65 -4.43 15.45 -8.45
CA HIS A 65 -5.81 15.73 -8.05
C HIS A 65 -6.25 14.88 -6.86
N ALA A 66 -5.96 13.57 -6.91
CA ALA A 66 -6.31 12.62 -5.84
C ALA A 66 -5.61 12.92 -4.50
N THR A 67 -4.52 13.70 -4.49
CA THR A 67 -3.80 14.09 -3.26
C THR A 67 -4.67 14.94 -2.33
N ASN A 68 -5.52 15.80 -2.89
CA ASN A 68 -6.33 16.75 -2.15
C ASN A 68 -7.81 16.33 -2.07
N ASP A 69 -8.15 15.14 -2.54
CA ASP A 69 -9.52 14.64 -2.52
C ASP A 69 -9.91 14.21 -1.10
N CYS A 70 -10.75 15.02 -0.46
CA CYS A 70 -11.30 14.74 0.86
C CYS A 70 -12.25 13.53 0.84
N GLY A 71 -13.00 13.34 -0.25
CA GLY A 71 -13.91 12.22 -0.44
C GLY A 71 -13.16 10.89 -0.48
N LEU A 72 -12.06 10.83 -1.24
CA LEU A 72 -11.19 9.65 -1.30
C LEU A 72 -10.67 9.26 0.09
N ARG A 73 -10.20 10.23 0.88
CA ARG A 73 -9.70 9.98 2.24
C ARG A 73 -10.80 9.45 3.17
N GLN A 74 -11.99 10.05 3.11
CA GLN A 74 -13.15 9.61 3.91
C GLN A 74 -13.59 8.18 3.55
N GLN A 75 -13.61 7.85 2.25
CA GLN A 75 -13.95 6.53 1.76
C GLN A 75 -12.95 5.48 2.25
N LEU A 76 -11.65 5.77 2.20
CA LEU A 76 -10.61 4.87 2.74
C LEU A 76 -10.76 4.63 4.24
N VAL A 77 -11.03 5.68 5.03
CA VAL A 77 -11.28 5.55 6.48
C VAL A 77 -12.51 4.67 6.74
N ALA A 78 -13.59 4.88 5.99
CA ALA A 78 -14.81 4.07 6.12
C ALA A 78 -14.55 2.59 5.77
N LEU A 79 -13.81 2.32 4.68
CA LEU A 79 -13.41 0.97 4.28
C LEU A 79 -12.52 0.29 5.34
N GLY A 80 -11.55 1.02 5.90
CA GLY A 80 -10.68 0.52 6.98
C GLY A 80 -11.46 0.11 8.21
N HIS A 81 -12.41 0.94 8.64
CA HIS A 81 -13.26 0.63 9.77
C HIS A 81 -14.18 -0.58 9.49
N ALA A 82 -14.75 -0.67 8.28
CA ALA A 82 -15.68 -1.73 7.92
C ALA A 82 -15.00 -3.10 7.75
N GLN A 83 -13.83 -3.16 7.11
CA GLN A 83 -13.20 -4.42 6.73
C GLN A 83 -12.18 -4.92 7.75
N LEU A 84 -11.45 -4.00 8.38
CA LEU A 84 -10.32 -4.37 9.25
C LEU A 84 -10.63 -4.20 10.73
N SER A 85 -11.76 -3.56 11.08
CA SER A 85 -12.09 -3.19 12.46
C SER A 85 -10.94 -2.41 13.15
N LEU A 86 -10.18 -1.63 12.35
CA LEU A 86 -9.04 -0.85 12.80
C LEU A 86 -9.23 0.62 12.40
N SER A 87 -8.88 1.53 13.31
CA SER A 87 -8.79 2.95 12.99
C SER A 87 -7.47 3.22 12.27
N LEU A 88 -7.54 3.37 10.95
CA LEU A 88 -6.40 3.68 10.10
C LEU A 88 -6.38 5.17 9.75
N ASN A 89 -5.21 5.79 9.88
CA ASN A 89 -4.98 7.15 9.39
C ASN A 89 -4.37 7.08 7.99
N PHE A 90 -5.06 7.62 6.98
CA PHE A 90 -4.59 7.62 5.61
C PHE A 90 -3.96 8.95 5.23
N ASP A 91 -2.73 8.91 4.70
CA ASP A 91 -2.06 10.03 4.08
C ASP A 91 -1.89 9.78 2.59
N ILE A 92 -2.60 10.55 1.77
CA ILE A 92 -2.50 10.47 0.32
C ILE A 92 -1.49 11.51 -0.12
N VAL A 93 -0.45 11.07 -0.81
CA VAL A 93 0.63 11.95 -1.26
C VAL A 93 0.75 11.93 -2.79
N ALA A 94 1.11 13.08 -3.33
CA ALA A 94 1.30 13.25 -4.76
C ALA A 94 2.36 12.30 -5.32
N PRO A 95 2.21 11.92 -6.61
CA PRO A 95 3.26 11.61 -7.55
C PRO A 95 4.63 11.46 -6.96
N LEU A 96 5.32 12.58 -7.10
CA LEU A 96 6.71 12.89 -6.81
C LEU A 96 7.03 12.97 -5.31
N ALA A 97 6.05 13.12 -4.43
CA ALA A 97 6.25 13.22 -2.99
C ALA A 97 6.37 11.87 -2.28
N PHE A 98 5.94 10.76 -2.91
CA PHE A 98 6.07 9.42 -2.30
C PHE A 98 7.53 8.93 -2.39
N PRO A 99 8.27 8.78 -1.27
CA PRO A 99 9.72 8.57 -1.30
C PRO A 99 10.12 7.09 -1.33
N TYR A 100 9.15 6.18 -1.22
CA TYR A 100 9.39 4.73 -1.11
C TYR A 100 9.21 3.99 -2.43
N ARG A 101 9.27 4.71 -3.55
CA ARG A 101 9.16 4.09 -4.87
C ARG A 101 10.44 3.32 -5.18
N PRO A 102 10.31 2.09 -5.70
CA PRO A 102 11.42 1.48 -6.40
C PRO A 102 11.91 2.41 -7.52
N VAL A 103 13.22 2.54 -7.70
CA VAL A 103 13.81 3.28 -8.82
C VAL A 103 13.46 2.62 -10.17
N LEU A 104 13.15 1.32 -10.15
CA LEU A 104 12.54 0.57 -11.24
C LEU A 104 11.34 -0.22 -10.70
N ASP A 105 10.15 0.08 -11.21
CA ASP A 105 8.98 -0.74 -10.98
C ASP A 105 8.96 -1.89 -12.01
N HIS A 106 9.19 -3.12 -11.57
CA HIS A 106 9.16 -4.30 -12.43
C HIS A 106 7.74 -4.85 -12.66
N GLU A 107 6.72 -4.28 -12.01
CA GLU A 107 5.33 -4.70 -12.23
C GLU A 107 4.79 -4.14 -13.56
N ARG A 108 4.93 -4.92 -14.63
CA ARG A 108 4.13 -4.72 -15.84
C ARG A 108 2.68 -5.05 -15.51
N LYS A 109 1.84 -4.03 -15.29
CA LYS A 109 0.39 -4.19 -15.38
C LYS A 109 0.06 -4.58 -16.82
N PHE A 110 -0.28 -5.85 -17.03
CA PHE A 110 -0.77 -6.29 -18.34
C PHE A 110 -2.09 -5.57 -18.62
N PRO A 111 -2.29 -5.02 -19.83
CA PRO A 111 -3.59 -4.48 -20.21
C PRO A 111 -4.63 -5.61 -20.11
N TYR A 112 -5.71 -5.37 -19.36
CA TYR A 112 -6.86 -6.26 -19.38
C TYR A 112 -7.42 -6.29 -20.81
N ILE A 113 -7.52 -7.48 -21.39
CA ILE A 113 -8.16 -7.67 -22.69
C ILE A 113 -9.64 -7.35 -22.49
N ALA A 114 -10.16 -6.32 -23.16
CA ALA A 114 -11.59 -6.06 -23.18
C ALA A 114 -12.33 -7.30 -23.73
N PRO A 115 -13.47 -7.72 -23.14
CA PRO A 115 -14.24 -8.82 -23.68
C PRO A 115 -14.58 -8.51 -25.14
N ALA A 116 -14.28 -9.45 -26.04
CA ALA A 116 -14.63 -9.32 -27.44
C ALA A 116 -16.15 -9.10 -27.54
N GLY A 117 -16.54 -7.94 -28.06
CA GLY A 117 -17.94 -7.65 -28.34
C GLY A 117 -18.51 -8.75 -29.25
N GLN A 118 -19.65 -9.30 -28.85
CA GLN A 118 -20.53 -10.07 -29.73
C GLN A 118 -21.26 -9.13 -30.69
#